data_AF-A0A812V0M5-F1
#
_entry.id   AF-A0A812V0M5-F1
#
_cell.length_a   1.000
_cell.length_b   1.000
_cell.length_c   1.000
_cell.angle_alpha   90.00
_cell.angle_beta   90.00
_cell.angle_gamma   90.00
#
_symmetry.space_group_name_H-M   'P 1'
#
loop_
_entity.id
_entity.type
_entity.pdbx_description
1 polymer ?
#
loop_
_entity_poly.entity_id
_entity_poly.type
_entity_poly.pdbx_seq_one_letter_code
_entity_poly.pdbx_strand_id
1 'polypeptide(L)'
;DALRLSAQLKTAGIPVVAFSFWLESISPRVRDSAISKAMALNRRPDDWAEVPASAPEAYWIDKHRELDLAQFGRRNRSLCALRHSAMAPKARLPDAATAFQDTNRALKIRKHWLHLILTGEKVIEVRGSKCAHLGRVTLMETGSLLLRARVTITESHRMTDAEIQEHHEAVSALNYSQYWAWSLADVEVLQPPIAVPSIVARGSVTWMRRERWEAWDAGQLGEQTLPQYFHRSGRSRSPPPATADVENID
;
A
#
# COMPACT_ATOMS: atom_id res chain seq x y z
N ASP A 1 33.44 28.38 31.19
CA ASP A 1 32.28 28.40 32.11
C ASP A 1 31.76 27.04 32.58
N ALA A 2 31.71 25.98 31.75
CA ALA A 2 31.27 24.65 32.20
C ALA A 2 32.17 23.99 33.29
N LEU A 3 33.48 24.28 33.30
CA LEU A 3 34.43 23.76 34.30
C LEU A 3 34.35 24.46 35.67
N ARG A 4 33.77 25.67 35.73
CA ARG A 4 33.56 26.40 37.00
C ARG A 4 32.35 25.88 37.77
N LEU A 5 31.32 25.43 37.04
CA LEU A 5 30.09 24.85 37.59
C LEU A 5 30.32 23.46 38.22
N SER A 6 31.23 22.64 37.66
CA SER A 6 31.51 21.31 38.22
C SER A 6 32.31 21.36 39.53
N ALA A 7 33.06 22.43 39.77
CA ALA A 7 33.81 22.62 41.01
C ALA A 7 32.89 23.04 42.18
N GLN A 8 31.84 23.82 41.91
CA GLN A 8 30.87 24.24 42.94
C GLN A 8 29.95 23.11 43.42
N LEU A 9 29.67 22.10 42.57
CA LEU A 9 28.78 21.00 42.92
C LEU A 9 29.45 19.90 43.78
N LYS A 10 30.79 19.82 43.78
CA LYS A 10 31.53 18.84 44.60
C LYS A 10 31.59 19.21 46.09
N THR A 11 31.53 20.50 46.41
CA THR A 11 31.57 21.00 47.80
C THR A 11 30.25 20.81 48.55
N ALA A 12 29.16 20.48 47.86
CA ALA A 12 27.82 20.33 48.44
C ALA A 12 27.47 18.91 48.91
N GLY A 13 28.39 17.93 48.81
CA GLY A 13 28.20 16.59 49.39
C GLY A 13 27.04 15.77 48.82
N ILE A 14 26.64 16.01 47.55
CA ILE A 14 25.56 15.25 46.89
C ILE A 14 26.16 14.00 46.23
N PRO A 15 25.70 12.77 46.56
CA PRO A 15 26.22 11.56 45.95
C PRO A 15 25.77 11.43 44.49
N VAL A 16 26.76 11.28 43.60
CA VAL A 16 26.54 10.93 42.19
C VAL A 16 26.20 9.45 42.12
N VAL A 17 24.91 9.13 41.97
CA VAL A 17 24.45 7.79 41.62
C VAL A 17 23.59 7.86 40.35
N ALA A 18 24.08 7.11 39.36
CA ALA A 18 23.33 6.46 38.28
C ALA A 18 22.61 7.34 37.23
N PHE A 19 23.32 7.57 36.12
CA PHE A 19 23.10 6.88 34.83
C PHE A 19 21.72 6.22 34.58
N SER A 20 20.63 6.94 34.85
CA SER A 20 19.25 6.43 34.65
C SER A 20 18.37 7.40 33.85
N PHE A 21 18.94 8.48 33.29
CA PHE A 21 18.18 9.51 32.60
C PHE A 21 18.31 9.51 31.08
N TRP A 22 18.76 8.38 30.50
CA TRP A 22 18.90 8.22 29.05
C TRP A 22 17.96 7.16 28.43
N LEU A 23 17.06 6.57 29.23
CA LEU A 23 16.03 5.62 28.76
C LEU A 23 14.59 6.20 28.78
N GLU A 24 14.41 7.48 29.10
CA GLU A 24 13.12 8.18 28.98
C GLU A 24 12.94 8.92 27.64
N SER A 25 13.92 8.87 26.75
CA SER A 25 13.85 9.51 25.43
C SER A 25 13.32 8.60 24.31
N ILE A 26 12.88 7.38 24.63
CA ILE A 26 12.20 6.53 23.65
C ILE A 26 10.73 6.91 23.63
N SER A 27 10.30 7.51 22.51
CA SER A 27 8.91 7.87 22.21
C SER A 27 7.91 6.81 22.69
N PRO A 28 6.80 7.19 23.35
CA PRO A 28 5.72 6.27 23.77
C PRO A 28 5.28 5.29 22.67
N ARG A 29 5.36 5.71 21.40
CA ARG A 29 5.01 4.91 20.21
C ARG A 29 5.87 3.65 20.02
N VAL A 30 7.10 3.61 20.52
CA VAL A 30 7.98 2.45 20.40
C VAL A 30 7.67 1.41 21.48
N ARG A 31 7.27 1.86 22.68
CA ARG A 31 6.86 1.00 23.79
C ARG A 31 5.52 0.29 23.49
N ASP A 32 4.57 1.00 22.89
CA ASP A 32 3.27 0.44 22.47
C ASP A 32 3.40 -0.58 21.32
N SER A 33 4.38 -0.40 20.43
CA SER A 33 4.68 -1.32 19.32
C SER A 33 5.27 -2.65 19.80
N ALA A 34 6.12 -2.62 20.83
CA ALA A 34 6.72 -3.82 21.41
C ALA A 34 5.70 -4.65 22.23
N ILE A 35 4.84 -3.97 22.99
CA ILE A 35 3.77 -4.62 23.76
C ILE A 35 2.70 -5.20 22.83
N SER A 36 2.33 -4.49 21.76
CA SER A 36 1.40 -5.01 20.73
C SER A 36 1.97 -6.23 19.99
N LYS A 37 3.28 -6.24 19.71
CA LYS A 37 3.98 -7.42 19.13
C LYS A 37 4.01 -8.61 20.09
N ALA A 38 4.16 -8.38 21.38
CA ALA A 38 4.18 -9.45 22.38
C ALA A 38 2.78 -10.05 22.60
N MET A 39 1.71 -9.27 22.46
CA MET A 39 0.33 -9.77 22.59
C MET A 39 -0.16 -10.57 21.37
N ALA A 40 0.38 -10.32 20.17
CA ALA A 40 0.02 -11.06 18.95
C ALA A 40 0.56 -12.50 18.92
N LEU A 41 1.56 -12.84 19.74
CA LEU A 41 2.23 -14.15 19.70
C LEU A 41 1.59 -15.24 20.60
N ASN A 42 0.54 -14.94 21.37
CA ASN A 42 0.02 -15.84 22.41
C ASN A 42 -1.48 -16.20 22.32
N ARG A 43 -2.18 -15.93 21.21
CA ARG A 43 -3.61 -16.32 21.09
C ARG A 43 -3.79 -17.74 20.54
N ARG A 44 -4.69 -18.50 21.19
CA ARG A 44 -5.04 -19.87 20.79
C ARG A 44 -6.01 -19.88 19.60
N PRO A 45 -5.98 -20.92 18.75
CA PRO A 45 -6.81 -20.99 17.54
C PRO A 45 -8.31 -21.25 17.75
N ASP A 46 -8.84 -21.23 18.97
CA ASP A 46 -10.23 -21.63 19.25
C ASP A 46 -11.17 -20.43 19.56
N ASP A 47 -10.66 -19.19 19.56
CA ASP A 47 -11.44 -17.96 19.88
C ASP A 47 -12.15 -17.32 18.66
N TRP A 48 -12.48 -18.07 17.60
CA TRP A 48 -12.96 -17.51 16.31
C TRP A 48 -14.49 -17.35 16.15
N ALA A 49 -15.27 -17.29 17.21
CA ALA A 49 -16.71 -17.05 17.09
C ALA A 49 -17.02 -15.54 17.06
N GLU A 50 -17.58 -15.10 15.93
CA GLU A 50 -18.26 -13.81 15.67
C GLU A 50 -17.38 -12.56 15.60
N VAL A 51 -17.02 -12.18 14.37
CA VAL A 51 -16.41 -10.87 14.06
C VAL A 51 -17.53 -9.85 13.89
N PRO A 52 -17.61 -8.79 14.71
CA PRO A 52 -18.63 -7.77 14.57
C PRO A 52 -18.39 -6.92 13.31
N ALA A 53 -19.45 -6.59 12.57
CA ALA A 53 -19.39 -5.71 11.41
C ALA A 53 -18.82 -4.32 11.73
N SER A 54 -18.81 -3.93 13.01
CA SER A 54 -18.25 -2.69 13.54
C SER A 54 -16.75 -2.77 13.87
N ALA A 55 -16.04 -3.82 13.45
CA ALA A 55 -14.62 -3.97 13.77
C ALA A 55 -13.80 -2.77 13.24
N PRO A 56 -12.89 -2.19 14.04
CA PRO A 56 -12.10 -1.03 13.66
C PRO A 56 -11.15 -1.36 12.50
N GLU A 57 -10.78 -0.36 11.67
CA GLU A 57 -9.93 -0.57 10.48
C GLU A 57 -8.62 -1.34 10.77
N ALA A 58 -8.01 -1.10 11.94
CA ALA A 58 -6.80 -1.79 12.38
C ALA A 58 -6.98 -3.32 12.49
N TYR A 59 -8.18 -3.78 12.86
CA TYR A 59 -8.52 -5.20 12.95
C TYR A 59 -8.44 -5.85 11.56
N TRP A 60 -9.02 -5.22 10.54
CA TRP A 60 -9.01 -5.74 9.17
C TRP A 60 -7.60 -5.78 8.59
N ILE A 61 -6.77 -4.76 8.87
CA ILE A 61 -5.36 -4.72 8.45
C ILE A 61 -4.56 -5.88 9.05
N ASP A 62 -4.72 -6.13 10.35
CA ASP A 62 -4.01 -7.22 11.04
C ASP A 62 -4.51 -8.60 10.58
N LYS A 63 -5.82 -8.75 10.39
CA LYS A 63 -6.43 -9.97 9.85
C LYS A 63 -5.96 -10.28 8.43
N HIS A 64 -5.79 -9.25 7.59
CA HIS A 64 -5.22 -9.43 6.25
C HIS A 64 -3.75 -9.84 6.29
N ARG A 65 -2.97 -9.26 7.20
CA ARG A 65 -1.59 -9.67 7.41
C ARG A 65 -1.50 -11.14 7.85
N GLU A 66 -2.39 -11.59 8.71
CA GLU A 66 -2.50 -13.00 9.11
C GLU A 66 -2.90 -13.91 7.94
N LEU A 67 -3.87 -13.51 7.11
CA LEU A 67 -4.30 -14.28 5.93
C LEU A 67 -3.18 -14.39 4.89
N ASP A 68 -2.46 -13.30 4.62
CA ASP A 68 -1.29 -13.31 3.75
C ASP A 68 -0.18 -14.20 4.32
N LEU A 69 0.07 -14.17 5.63
CA LEU A 69 1.04 -15.07 6.27
C LEU A 69 0.59 -16.53 6.24
N ALA A 70 -0.70 -16.80 6.42
CA ALA A 70 -1.25 -18.15 6.34
C ALA A 70 -1.20 -18.71 4.89
N GLN A 71 -1.40 -17.84 3.90
CA GLN A 71 -1.41 -18.20 2.48
C GLN A 71 0.01 -18.26 1.87
N PHE A 72 0.95 -17.42 2.32
CA PHE A 72 2.28 -17.28 1.70
C PHE A 72 3.47 -17.59 2.64
N GLY A 73 3.25 -17.74 3.95
CA GLY A 73 4.29 -17.95 4.95
C GLY A 73 4.89 -19.36 5.00
N ARG A 74 4.40 -20.32 4.20
CA ARG A 74 5.00 -21.67 4.15
C ARG A 74 6.09 -21.77 3.08
N ARG A 75 7.24 -21.15 3.34
CA ARG A 75 8.51 -21.45 2.66
C ARG A 75 9.28 -22.63 3.26
N ASN A 76 8.67 -23.46 4.11
CA ASN A 76 9.25 -24.73 4.52
C ASN A 76 8.57 -25.90 3.80
N ARG A 77 9.11 -26.23 2.63
CA ARG A 77 8.85 -27.48 1.91
C ARG A 77 9.53 -28.64 2.66
N SER A 78 8.87 -29.26 3.63
CA SER A 78 9.24 -30.62 4.06
C SER A 78 8.25 -31.36 4.96
N LEU A 79 7.15 -30.76 5.44
CA LEU A 79 6.29 -31.42 6.45
C LEU A 79 4.77 -31.37 6.19
N CYS A 80 4.32 -31.43 4.94
CA CYS A 80 2.88 -31.45 4.65
C CYS A 80 2.50 -32.44 3.54
N ALA A 81 2.64 -33.72 3.81
CA ALA A 81 1.95 -34.77 3.06
C ALA A 81 0.73 -35.35 3.80
N LEU A 82 0.52 -35.01 5.08
CA LEU A 82 -0.54 -35.61 5.90
C LEU A 82 -1.20 -34.55 6.79
N ARG A 83 -2.07 -33.70 6.21
CA ARG A 83 -3.09 -32.92 6.96
C ARG A 83 -4.12 -32.34 5.99
N HIS A 84 -4.87 -33.22 5.31
CA HIS A 84 -6.16 -32.88 4.68
C HIS A 84 -7.31 -32.99 5.70
N SER A 85 -7.08 -32.58 6.95
CA SER A 85 -8.09 -32.63 8.00
C SER A 85 -8.58 -31.21 8.29
N ALA A 86 -9.83 -30.95 7.90
CA ALA A 86 -10.71 -29.87 8.34
C ALA A 86 -10.03 -28.49 8.52
N MET A 87 -9.67 -27.83 7.40
CA MET A 87 -9.50 -26.38 7.47
C MET A 87 -10.87 -25.77 7.72
N ALA A 88 -10.98 -24.94 8.78
CA ALA A 88 -12.11 -24.06 9.01
C ALA A 88 -12.57 -23.41 7.69
N PRO A 89 -13.88 -23.22 7.45
CA PRO A 89 -14.38 -22.67 6.20
C PRO A 89 -13.66 -21.33 5.97
N LYS A 90 -12.72 -21.31 5.02
CA LYS A 90 -12.05 -20.08 4.62
C LYS A 90 -13.17 -19.14 4.23
N ALA A 91 -13.30 -18.01 4.94
CA ALA A 91 -14.26 -16.98 4.59
C ALA A 91 -14.12 -16.72 3.10
N ARG A 92 -15.14 -17.08 2.34
CA ARG A 92 -15.08 -17.07 0.88
C ARG A 92 -14.96 -15.61 0.49
N LEU A 93 -13.84 -15.24 -0.14
CA LEU A 93 -13.70 -13.91 -0.71
C LEU A 93 -14.87 -13.67 -1.68
N PRO A 94 -15.40 -12.45 -1.76
CA PRO A 94 -16.44 -12.13 -2.73
C PRO A 94 -15.93 -12.42 -4.14
N ASP A 95 -16.84 -12.81 -5.02
CA ASP A 95 -16.52 -13.06 -6.42
C ASP A 95 -16.21 -11.74 -7.17
N ALA A 96 -15.58 -11.86 -8.34
CA ALA A 96 -15.26 -10.72 -9.18
C ALA A 96 -16.49 -9.87 -9.54
N ALA A 97 -17.66 -10.51 -9.72
CA ALA A 97 -18.90 -9.83 -10.06
C ALA A 97 -19.35 -8.87 -8.94
N THR A 98 -19.26 -9.30 -7.69
CA THR A 98 -19.58 -8.48 -6.52
C THR A 98 -18.55 -7.36 -6.33
N ALA A 99 -17.27 -7.67 -6.51
CA ALA A 99 -16.18 -6.71 -6.33
C ALA A 99 -16.23 -5.55 -7.34
N PHE A 100 -16.49 -5.85 -8.60
CA PHE A 100 -16.45 -4.87 -9.68
C PHE A 100 -17.83 -4.34 -10.09
N GLN A 101 -18.91 -5.06 -9.79
CA GLN A 101 -20.27 -4.71 -10.21
C GLN A 101 -20.35 -4.35 -11.71
N ASP A 102 -20.55 -3.06 -12.00
CA ASP A 102 -20.76 -2.45 -13.31
C ASP A 102 -19.46 -1.97 -13.98
N THR A 103 -18.32 -2.01 -13.29
CA THR A 103 -17.02 -1.68 -13.88
C THR A 103 -16.21 -2.94 -14.22
N ASN A 104 -15.18 -2.77 -15.04
CA ASN A 104 -14.18 -3.81 -15.32
C ASN A 104 -12.78 -3.43 -14.81
N ARG A 105 -12.65 -2.31 -14.11
CA ARG A 105 -11.35 -1.74 -13.74
C ARG A 105 -11.34 -1.20 -12.32
N ALA A 106 -10.23 -1.45 -11.64
CA ALA A 106 -9.93 -0.79 -10.37
C ALA A 106 -8.63 0.03 -10.47
N LEU A 107 -8.72 1.31 -10.09
CA LEU A 107 -7.61 2.24 -10.04
C LEU A 107 -6.90 2.13 -8.70
N LYS A 108 -5.58 1.89 -8.73
CA LYS A 108 -4.76 1.88 -7.53
C LYS A 108 -4.38 3.30 -7.11
N ILE A 109 -4.75 3.68 -5.88
CA ILE A 109 -4.46 4.97 -5.28
C ILE A 109 -3.72 4.76 -3.95
N ARG A 110 -2.77 5.62 -3.59
CA ARG A 110 -2.08 5.54 -2.29
C ARG A 110 -3.04 5.92 -1.16
N LYS A 111 -2.86 5.31 0.02
CA LYS A 111 -3.75 5.46 1.18
C LYS A 111 -4.12 6.91 1.51
N HIS A 112 -3.12 7.80 1.57
CA HIS A 112 -3.35 9.22 1.88
C HIS A 112 -4.28 9.91 0.86
N TRP A 113 -3.97 9.83 -0.43
CA TRP A 113 -4.78 10.44 -1.48
C TRP A 113 -6.18 9.82 -1.59
N LEU A 114 -6.27 8.51 -1.40
CA LEU A 114 -7.55 7.82 -1.38
C LEU A 114 -8.43 8.32 -0.23
N HIS A 115 -7.86 8.49 0.97
CA HIS A 115 -8.61 9.04 2.10
C HIS A 115 -9.24 10.39 1.78
N LEU A 116 -8.49 11.31 1.17
CA LEU A 116 -9.01 12.62 0.76
C LEU A 116 -10.15 12.52 -0.28
N ILE A 117 -10.10 11.51 -1.17
CA ILE A 117 -11.21 11.25 -2.11
C ILE A 117 -12.43 10.74 -1.35
N LEU A 118 -12.24 9.83 -0.38
CA LEU A 118 -13.33 9.26 0.40
C LEU A 118 -14.00 10.30 1.31
N THR A 119 -13.26 11.30 1.81
CA THR A 119 -13.83 12.41 2.60
C THR A 119 -14.42 13.53 1.74
N GLY A 120 -14.26 13.45 0.41
CA GLY A 120 -14.72 14.48 -0.53
C GLY A 120 -13.82 15.71 -0.60
N GLU A 121 -12.70 15.74 0.12
CA GLU A 121 -11.71 16.83 0.07
C GLU A 121 -10.94 16.86 -1.25
N LYS A 122 -10.83 15.72 -1.94
CA LYS A 122 -10.14 15.59 -3.23
C LYS A 122 -11.09 15.09 -4.31
N VAL A 123 -11.37 15.96 -5.27
CA VAL A 123 -12.23 15.66 -6.43
C VAL A 123 -11.46 15.44 -7.74
N ILE A 124 -10.14 15.65 -7.75
CA ILE A 124 -9.28 15.47 -8.92
C ILE A 124 -8.15 14.50 -8.58
N GLU A 125 -7.94 13.49 -9.41
CA GLU A 125 -6.76 12.61 -9.36
C GLU A 125 -5.69 13.05 -10.36
N VAL A 126 -4.45 13.23 -9.92
CA VAL A 126 -3.34 13.70 -10.76
C VAL A 126 -2.50 12.52 -11.25
N ARG A 127 -2.27 12.44 -12.57
CA ARG A 127 -1.50 11.35 -13.20
C ARG A 127 -0.55 11.87 -14.27
N GLY A 128 0.47 11.07 -14.60
CA GLY A 128 1.46 11.40 -15.63
C GLY A 128 0.99 11.23 -17.08
N SER A 129 -0.27 10.86 -17.29
CA SER A 129 -0.82 10.50 -18.61
C SER A 129 -2.33 10.69 -18.65
N LYS A 130 -2.87 10.96 -19.83
CA LYS A 130 -4.32 11.03 -20.09
C LYS A 130 -5.02 9.74 -19.69
N CYS A 131 -6.20 9.86 -19.07
CA CYS A 131 -7.04 8.69 -18.85
C CYS A 131 -7.68 8.26 -20.16
N ALA A 132 -7.38 7.04 -20.61
CA ALA A 132 -8.06 6.46 -21.76
C ALA A 132 -9.48 5.96 -21.43
N HIS A 133 -9.85 5.92 -20.14
CA HIS A 133 -11.12 5.38 -19.67
C HIS A 133 -11.88 6.43 -18.85
N LEU A 134 -13.01 6.85 -19.38
CA LEU A 134 -13.99 7.67 -18.66
C LEU A 134 -15.16 6.77 -18.26
N GLY A 135 -15.85 7.11 -17.17
CA GLY A 135 -16.95 6.33 -16.60
C GLY A 135 -16.61 5.69 -15.25
N ARG A 136 -17.41 4.69 -14.87
CA ARG A 136 -17.38 4.06 -13.55
C ARG A 136 -16.11 3.22 -13.34
N VAL A 137 -15.41 3.44 -12.23
CA VAL A 137 -14.24 2.66 -11.82
C VAL A 137 -14.29 2.39 -10.31
N THR A 138 -13.65 1.29 -9.90
CA THR A 138 -13.44 0.99 -8.48
C THR A 138 -12.11 1.58 -8.01
N LEU A 139 -12.05 2.11 -6.80
CA LEU A 139 -10.81 2.58 -6.18
C LEU A 139 -10.24 1.50 -5.25
N MET A 140 -8.98 1.16 -5.50
CA MET A 140 -8.21 0.20 -4.73
C MET A 140 -7.10 0.91 -3.94
N GLU A 141 -7.01 0.63 -2.65
CA GLU A 141 -5.92 1.14 -1.83
C GLU A 141 -4.62 0.36 -2.11
N THR A 142 -3.57 1.10 -2.42
CA THR A 142 -2.25 0.53 -2.69
C THR A 142 -1.65 -0.01 -1.41
N GLY A 143 -1.29 -1.30 -1.42
CA GLY A 143 -0.56 -1.96 -0.32
C GLY A 143 -1.45 -2.75 0.64
N SER A 144 -2.71 -2.38 0.83
CA SER A 144 -3.65 -3.11 1.71
C SER A 144 -4.52 -4.13 0.98
N LEU A 145 -4.54 -4.11 -0.35
CA LEU A 145 -5.34 -5.03 -1.18
C LEU A 145 -6.85 -4.88 -0.95
N LEU A 146 -7.32 -3.67 -0.66
CA LEU A 146 -8.74 -3.38 -0.41
C LEU A 146 -9.33 -2.49 -1.49
N LEU A 147 -10.50 -2.87 -2.01
CA LEU A 147 -11.38 -1.95 -2.73
C LEU A 147 -12.16 -1.13 -1.69
N ARG A 148 -12.16 0.20 -1.86
CA ARG A 148 -12.67 1.13 -0.85
C ARG A 148 -13.81 2.01 -1.34
N ALA A 149 -13.90 2.27 -2.62
CA ALA A 149 -14.98 3.08 -3.20
C ALA A 149 -15.19 2.76 -4.67
N ARG A 150 -16.31 3.24 -5.22
CA ARG A 150 -16.55 3.40 -6.65
C ARG A 150 -16.66 4.88 -6.95
N VAL A 151 -16.18 5.29 -8.12
CA VAL A 151 -16.24 6.68 -8.59
C VAL A 151 -16.50 6.70 -10.08
N THR A 152 -16.99 7.82 -10.58
CA THR A 152 -17.08 8.11 -12.02
C THR A 152 -15.93 9.03 -12.41
N ILE A 153 -15.11 8.63 -13.37
CA ILE A 153 -14.15 9.56 -14.01
C ILE A 153 -14.89 10.31 -15.11
N THR A 154 -15.17 11.59 -14.90
CA THR A 154 -15.99 12.40 -15.81
C THR A 154 -15.16 13.05 -16.91
N GLU A 155 -13.93 13.45 -16.61
CA GLU A 155 -13.06 14.17 -17.52
C GLU A 155 -11.60 13.77 -17.34
N SER A 156 -10.81 13.90 -18.42
CA SER A 156 -9.36 13.86 -18.34
C SER A 156 -8.73 14.90 -19.27
N HIS A 157 -8.10 15.91 -18.68
CA HIS A 157 -7.41 16.98 -19.39
C HIS A 157 -5.99 17.17 -18.88
N ARG A 158 -5.18 17.84 -19.72
CA ARG A 158 -3.82 18.23 -19.35
C ARG A 158 -3.93 19.43 -18.43
N MET A 159 -3.23 19.38 -17.30
CA MET A 159 -3.26 20.47 -16.34
C MET A 159 -2.56 21.72 -16.90
N THR A 160 -3.16 22.88 -16.64
CA THR A 160 -2.58 24.20 -16.84
C THR A 160 -1.57 24.52 -15.73
N ASP A 161 -0.73 25.53 -15.95
CA ASP A 161 0.25 25.95 -14.94
C ASP A 161 -0.43 26.47 -13.65
N ALA A 162 -1.60 27.08 -13.78
CA ALA A 162 -2.40 27.54 -12.64
C ALA A 162 -2.90 26.35 -11.79
N GLU A 163 -3.46 25.32 -12.42
CA GLU A 163 -3.90 24.10 -11.71
C GLU A 163 -2.72 23.34 -11.10
N ILE A 164 -1.55 23.32 -11.77
CA ILE A 164 -0.32 22.74 -11.23
C ILE A 164 0.08 23.47 -9.94
N GLN A 165 0.00 24.80 -9.93
CA GLN A 165 0.32 25.61 -8.76
C GLN A 165 -0.70 25.41 -7.63
N GLU A 166 -1.99 25.33 -7.96
CA GLU A 166 -3.07 25.05 -7.00
C GLU A 166 -2.89 23.68 -6.33
N HIS A 167 -2.57 22.65 -7.13
CA HIS A 167 -2.39 21.28 -6.67
C HIS A 167 -0.92 20.90 -6.43
N HIS A 168 -0.07 21.88 -6.09
CA HIS A 168 1.39 21.68 -6.00
C HIS A 168 1.80 20.56 -5.03
N GLU A 169 1.05 20.32 -3.95
CA GLU A 169 1.34 19.23 -3.00
C GLU A 169 1.23 17.85 -3.68
N ALA A 170 0.15 17.61 -4.42
CA ALA A 170 -0.05 16.38 -5.15
C ALA A 170 0.94 16.24 -6.32
N VAL A 171 1.25 17.34 -7.00
CA VAL A 171 2.18 17.37 -8.13
C VAL A 171 3.63 17.12 -7.67
N SER A 172 4.09 17.78 -6.60
CA SER A 172 5.46 17.65 -6.09
C SER A 172 5.78 16.25 -5.56
N ALA A 173 4.77 15.50 -5.13
CA ALA A 173 4.90 14.10 -4.75
C ALA A 173 5.13 13.15 -5.95
N LEU A 174 4.99 13.65 -7.18
CA LEU A 174 5.07 12.91 -8.43
C LEU A 174 6.25 13.43 -9.26
N ASN A 175 6.89 12.54 -10.03
CA ASN A 175 8.01 12.90 -10.91
C ASN A 175 7.63 12.59 -12.35
N TYR A 176 6.67 13.37 -12.89
CA TYR A 176 6.20 13.21 -14.27
C TYR A 176 6.64 14.39 -15.13
N SER A 177 6.88 14.13 -16.41
CA SER A 177 7.18 15.18 -17.39
C SER A 177 5.95 16.00 -17.77
N GLN A 178 4.75 15.45 -17.56
CA GLN A 178 3.46 16.07 -17.85
C GLN A 178 2.44 15.63 -16.79
N TYR A 179 1.51 16.51 -16.45
CA TYR A 179 0.44 16.24 -15.49
C TYR A 179 -0.93 16.30 -16.17
N TRP A 180 -1.76 15.32 -15.84
CA TRP A 180 -3.13 15.19 -16.28
C TRP A 180 -4.03 15.11 -15.05
N ALA A 181 -5.10 15.90 -15.07
CA ALA A 181 -6.15 15.88 -14.05
C ALA A 181 -7.26 14.93 -14.52
N TRP A 182 -7.68 14.03 -13.63
CA TRP A 182 -8.81 13.13 -13.82
C TRP A 182 -9.89 13.54 -12.84
N SER A 183 -10.95 14.16 -13.35
CA SER A 183 -12.08 14.63 -12.53
C SER A 183 -12.89 13.44 -12.03
N LEU A 184 -13.13 13.39 -10.73
CA LEU A 184 -13.85 12.32 -10.03
C LEU A 184 -15.22 12.82 -9.56
N ALA A 185 -16.25 12.02 -9.78
CA ALA A 185 -17.61 12.26 -9.33
C ALA A 185 -18.23 10.99 -8.74
N ASP A 186 -19.44 11.12 -8.18
CA ASP A 186 -20.28 10.01 -7.71
C ASP A 186 -19.57 9.02 -6.78
N VAL A 187 -18.83 9.54 -5.80
CA VAL A 187 -18.05 8.72 -4.86
C VAL A 187 -18.99 7.89 -3.99
N GLU A 188 -18.96 6.57 -4.18
CA GLU A 188 -19.69 5.57 -3.40
C GLU A 188 -18.69 4.79 -2.54
N VAL A 189 -18.66 5.02 -1.23
CA VAL A 189 -17.76 4.32 -0.30
C VAL A 189 -18.27 2.90 -0.06
N LEU A 190 -17.39 1.90 -0.19
CA LEU A 190 -17.71 0.49 0.07
C LEU A 190 -17.65 0.21 1.56
N GLN A 191 -18.76 -0.26 2.13
CA GLN A 191 -18.85 -0.72 3.51
C GLN A 191 -19.53 -2.10 3.58
N PRO A 192 -18.82 -3.16 4.00
CA PRO A 192 -17.39 -3.20 4.32
C PRO A 192 -16.49 -3.06 3.07
N PRO A 193 -15.20 -2.70 3.22
CA PRO A 193 -14.21 -2.82 2.15
C PRO A 193 -14.14 -4.23 1.57
N ILE A 194 -13.86 -4.34 0.27
CA ILE A 194 -13.77 -5.64 -0.40
C ILE A 194 -12.30 -6.03 -0.55
N ALA A 195 -11.93 -7.18 0.02
CA ALA A 195 -10.59 -7.70 -0.07
C ALA A 195 -10.30 -8.30 -1.46
N VAL A 196 -9.10 -8.02 -1.98
CA VAL A 196 -8.62 -8.48 -3.28
C VAL A 196 -7.54 -9.55 -3.06
N PRO A 197 -7.61 -10.70 -3.75
CA PRO A 197 -6.52 -11.67 -3.72
C PRO A 197 -5.20 -11.05 -4.19
N SER A 198 -4.12 -11.26 -3.44
CA SER A 198 -2.81 -10.63 -3.75
C SER A 198 -2.29 -11.00 -5.14
N ILE A 199 -2.57 -12.20 -5.63
CA ILE A 199 -2.20 -12.68 -6.98
C ILE A 199 -2.94 -11.92 -8.10
N VAL A 200 -4.20 -11.55 -7.85
CA VAL A 200 -5.02 -10.73 -8.76
C VAL A 200 -4.48 -9.31 -8.80
N ALA A 201 -4.16 -8.75 -7.63
CA ALA A 201 -3.59 -7.42 -7.52
C ALA A 201 -2.16 -7.30 -8.10
N ARG A 202 -1.37 -8.36 -8.06
CA ARG A 202 0.03 -8.36 -8.51
C ARG A 202 0.12 -8.15 -10.04
N GLY A 203 1.16 -7.44 -10.50
CA GLY A 203 1.40 -7.15 -11.92
C GLY A 203 0.68 -5.91 -12.47
N SER A 204 -0.36 -5.43 -11.79
CA SER A 204 -0.98 -4.13 -12.07
C SER A 204 -0.23 -3.00 -11.36
N VAL A 205 0.40 -2.10 -12.10
CA VAL A 205 0.96 -0.86 -11.52
C VAL A 205 -0.14 0.15 -11.22
N THR A 206 -1.01 0.43 -12.19
CA THR A 206 -2.03 1.48 -12.09
C THR A 206 -3.45 0.91 -12.09
N TRP A 207 -3.74 -0.02 -13.00
CA TRP A 207 -5.09 -0.55 -13.24
C TRP A 207 -5.16 -2.06 -13.02
N MET A 208 -5.96 -2.49 -12.05
CA MET A 208 -6.37 -3.88 -11.93
C MET A 208 -7.59 -4.10 -12.82
N ARG A 209 -7.65 -5.26 -13.46
CA ARG A 209 -8.67 -5.65 -14.42
C ARG A 209 -9.56 -6.75 -13.84
N ARG A 210 -10.88 -6.67 -14.08
CA ARG A 210 -11.86 -7.67 -13.63
C ARG A 210 -11.57 -9.04 -14.22
N GLU A 211 -11.18 -9.10 -15.49
CA GLU A 211 -10.89 -10.35 -16.20
C GLU A 211 -9.76 -11.14 -15.52
N ARG A 212 -8.82 -10.42 -14.89
CA ARG A 212 -7.74 -11.04 -14.11
C ARG A 212 -8.28 -11.69 -12.83
N TRP A 213 -9.28 -11.10 -12.19
CA TRP A 213 -9.93 -11.73 -11.03
C TRP A 213 -10.73 -12.94 -11.47
N GLU A 214 -11.51 -12.83 -12.54
CA GLU A 214 -12.29 -13.96 -13.09
C GLU A 214 -11.41 -15.14 -13.48
N ALA A 215 -10.24 -14.90 -14.08
CA ALA A 215 -9.26 -15.94 -14.36
C ALA A 215 -8.73 -16.61 -13.08
N TRP A 216 -8.62 -15.88 -11.97
CA TRP A 216 -8.25 -16.46 -10.67
C TRP A 216 -9.40 -17.29 -10.09
N ASP A 217 -10.63 -16.79 -10.13
CA ASP A 217 -11.84 -17.53 -9.70
C ASP A 217 -12.00 -18.84 -10.48
N ALA A 218 -11.67 -18.84 -11.77
CA ALA A 218 -11.67 -20.02 -12.65
C ALA A 218 -10.47 -20.96 -12.46
N GLY A 219 -9.54 -20.66 -11.55
CA GLY A 219 -8.33 -21.48 -11.32
C GLY A 219 -7.28 -21.40 -12.43
N GLN A 220 -7.38 -20.42 -13.33
CA GLN A 220 -6.46 -20.23 -14.46
C GLN A 220 -5.20 -19.43 -14.09
N LEU A 221 -5.25 -18.65 -13.00
CA LEU A 221 -4.06 -18.01 -12.42
C LEU A 221 -3.39 -18.95 -11.41
N GLY A 222 -2.47 -19.79 -11.91
CA GLY A 222 -1.60 -20.61 -11.07
C GLY A 222 -0.53 -19.79 -10.31
N GLU A 223 0.08 -20.38 -9.27
CA GLU A 223 1.15 -19.75 -8.47
C GLU A 223 2.36 -19.28 -9.31
N GLN A 224 2.58 -19.87 -10.48
CA GLN A 224 3.72 -19.59 -11.36
C GLN A 224 3.41 -18.67 -12.54
N THR A 225 2.13 -18.35 -12.81
CA THR A 225 1.74 -17.45 -13.91
C THR A 225 1.64 -16.02 -13.41
N LEU A 226 2.72 -15.55 -12.78
CA LEU A 226 2.99 -14.12 -12.86
C LEU A 226 3.53 -13.88 -14.26
N PRO A 227 2.87 -13.04 -15.07
CA PRO A 227 3.50 -12.59 -16.30
C PRO A 227 4.87 -12.04 -15.90
N GLN A 228 5.95 -12.49 -16.55
CA GLN A 228 7.29 -11.88 -16.43
C GLN A 228 7.32 -10.43 -16.95
N TYR A 229 6.18 -9.73 -16.95
CA TYR A 229 6.04 -8.31 -17.19
C TYR A 229 6.58 -7.54 -15.97
N PHE A 230 7.88 -7.66 -15.71
CA PHE A 230 8.70 -6.68 -14.98
C PHE A 230 10.20 -7.01 -15.00
N HIS A 231 10.66 -7.96 -15.83
CA HIS A 231 11.93 -7.70 -16.50
C HIS A 231 11.62 -6.73 -17.63
N ARG A 232 11.49 -5.44 -17.28
CA ARG A 232 12.00 -4.40 -18.18
C ARG A 232 13.42 -4.86 -18.41
N SER A 233 13.68 -5.50 -19.56
CA SER A 233 15.00 -5.50 -20.13
C SER A 233 15.42 -4.06 -20.01
N GLY A 234 16.38 -3.81 -19.12
CA GLY A 234 17.10 -2.57 -19.21
C GLY A 234 17.38 -2.43 -20.70
N ARG A 235 16.97 -1.31 -21.28
CA ARG A 235 17.89 -0.71 -22.23
C ARG A 235 19.18 -0.62 -21.43
N SER A 236 20.02 -1.64 -21.57
CA SER A 236 21.45 -1.47 -21.48
C SER A 236 21.67 -0.32 -22.43
N ARG A 237 21.71 0.90 -21.88
CA ARG A 237 22.37 1.97 -22.55
C ARG A 237 23.80 1.46 -22.57
N SER A 238 24.17 0.77 -23.64
CA SER A 238 25.57 0.66 -23.99
C SER A 238 26.11 2.08 -23.81
N PRO A 239 27.20 2.26 -23.04
CA PRO A 239 27.82 3.57 -22.93
C PRO A 239 28.01 4.10 -24.37
N PRO A 240 27.74 5.41 -24.61
CA PRO A 240 28.06 5.97 -25.91
C PRO A 240 29.53 5.62 -26.23
N PRO A 241 29.84 5.22 -27.48
CA PRO A 241 31.22 4.98 -27.86
C PRO A 241 32.03 6.23 -27.51
N ALA A 242 33.22 6.02 -26.91
CA ALA A 242 34.15 7.10 -26.62
C ALA A 242 34.35 7.89 -27.92
N THR A 243 33.95 9.16 -27.92
CA THR A 243 34.28 10.09 -28.99
C THR A 243 35.79 10.18 -29.02
N ALA A 244 36.39 9.68 -30.10
CA ALA A 244 37.79 9.87 -30.39
C ALA A 244 38.10 11.36 -30.44
N ASP A 245 39.25 11.71 -29.88
CA ASP A 245 39.80 13.05 -29.82
C ASP A 245 39.72 13.73 -31.18
N VAL A 246 39.06 14.89 -31.22
CA VAL A 246 39.18 15.82 -32.34
C VAL A 246 40.57 16.42 -32.23
N GLU A 247 41.46 15.98 -33.12
CA GLU A 247 42.78 16.57 -33.32
C GLU A 247 42.66 18.08 -33.58
N ASN A 248 43.56 18.81 -32.93
CA ASN A 248 43.75 20.24 -33.08
C ASN A 248 43.88 20.65 -34.55
N ILE A 249 43.14 21.70 -34.92
CA ILE A 249 43.42 22.52 -36.09
C ILE A 249 44.27 23.69 -35.59
N ASP A 250 45.49 23.79 -36.13
CA ASP A 250 46.24 25.05 -36.23
C ASP A 250 45.71 25.89 -37.41
#